data_AF-A0A7V9QF00-F1
#
_entry.id   AF-A0A7V9QF00-F1
#
_cell.length_a   1.000
_cell.length_b   1.000
_cell.length_c   1.000
_cell.angle_alpha   90.00
_cell.angle_beta   90.00
_cell.angle_gamma   90.00
#
_symmetry.space_group_name_H-M   'P 1'
#
loop_
_entity.id
_entity.type
_entity.pdbx_description
1 polymer ?
#
loop_
_entity_poly.entity_id
_entity_poly.type
_entity_poly.pdbx_seq_one_letter_code
_entity_poly.pdbx_strand_id
1 'polypeptide(L)' 'MADESLKEKIRSDLNTARRARDKLRTSVVSMMLADIRNREIEIGNDATDADVMSLVTTSIKRRREAAEQMRAGGRE' A
#
# COMPACT_ATOMS: atom_id res chain seq x y z
N MET A 1 -15.50 -14.05 15.82
CA MET A 1 -14.50 -12.99 15.61
C MET A 1 -14.75 -12.48 14.21
N ALA A 2 -15.22 -11.25 14.04
CA ALA A 2 -15.40 -10.70 12.70
C ALA A 2 -13.99 -10.66 12.06
N ASP A 3 -13.85 -11.29 10.90
CA ASP A 3 -12.60 -11.27 10.15
C ASP A 3 -12.34 -9.81 9.75
N GLU A 4 -11.25 -9.22 10.23
CA GLU A 4 -10.89 -7.83 9.92
C GLU A 4 -10.54 -7.74 8.44
N SER A 5 -11.14 -6.81 7.70
CA SER A 5 -10.83 -6.66 6.27
C SER A 5 -9.36 -6.29 6.07
N LEU A 6 -8.77 -6.66 4.93
CA LEU A 6 -7.38 -6.30 4.64
C LEU A 6 -7.18 -4.77 4.64
N LYS A 7 -8.19 -4.00 4.21
CA LYS A 7 -8.18 -2.54 4.28
C LYS A 7 -8.06 -2.03 5.73
N GLU A 8 -8.81 -2.62 6.65
CA GLU A 8 -8.77 -2.27 8.08
C GLU A 8 -7.43 -2.64 8.70
N LYS A 9 -6.91 -3.83 8.39
CA LYS A 9 -5.58 -4.27 8.85
C LYS A 9 -4.48 -3.31 8.40
N ILE A 10 -4.50 -2.86 7.14
CA ILE A 10 -3.54 -1.88 6.62
C ILE A 10 -3.67 -0.53 7.36
N ARG A 11 -4.89 -0.09 7.72
CA ARG A 11 -5.10 1.11 8.54
C ARG A 11 -4.54 0.94 9.96
N SER A 12 -4.73 -0.22 10.56
CA SER A 12 -4.16 -0.56 11.88
C SER A 12 -2.63 -0.55 11.84
N ASP A 13 -2.04 -1.12 10.79
CA ASP A 13 -0.59 -1.11 10.56
C ASP A 13 -0.03 0.31 10.40
N LEU A 14 -0.77 1.23 9.77
CA LEU A 14 -0.37 2.63 9.69
C LEU A 14 -0.26 3.28 11.07
N ASN A 15 -1.23 3.02 11.94
CA ASN A 15 -1.22 3.54 13.30
C ASN A 15 -0.05 2.96 14.11
N THR A 16 0.22 1.67 13.93
CA THR A 16 1.38 1.00 14.53
C THR A 16 2.70 1.61 14.05
N ALA A 17 2.86 1.83 12.74
CA ALA A 17 4.05 2.46 12.16
C ALA A 17 4.26 3.90 12.67
N ARG A 18 3.18 4.69 12.78
CA ARG A 18 3.22 6.05 13.34
C ARG A 18 3.65 6.06 14.80
N ARG A 19 3.11 5.16 15.63
CA ARG A 19 3.50 5.01 17.04
C ARG A 19 4.96 4.61 17.19
N ALA A 20 5.44 3.71 16.34
CA ALA A 20 6.84 3.30 16.29
C ALA A 20 7.79 4.37 15.71
N ARG A 21 7.25 5.50 15.19
CA ARG A 21 7.99 6.53 14.45
C ARG A 21 8.78 5.97 13.25
N ASP A 22 8.30 4.87 12.68
CA ASP A 22 8.85 4.27 11.47
C ASP A 22 8.40 5.09 10.26
N LYS A 23 9.23 6.05 9.86
CA LYS A 23 8.93 6.99 8.77
C LYS A 23 8.76 6.27 7.43
N LEU A 24 9.62 5.28 7.15
CA LEU A 24 9.59 4.54 5.90
C LEU A 24 8.30 3.74 5.78
N ARG A 25 7.98 2.93 6.80
CA ARG A 25 6.73 2.16 6.82
C ARG A 25 5.50 3.05 6.80
N THR A 26 5.52 4.17 7.53
CA THR A 26 4.42 5.15 7.51
C THR A 26 4.16 5.68 6.09
N SER A 27 5.22 6.06 5.36
CA SER A 27 5.09 6.58 4.00
C SER A 27 4.52 5.52 3.04
N VAL A 28 5.07 4.30 3.08
CA VAL A 28 4.65 3.19 2.20
C VAL A 28 3.20 2.80 2.46
N VAL A 29 2.81 2.61 3.73
CA VAL A 29 1.45 2.21 4.10
C VAL A 29 0.45 3.33 3.80
N SER A 30 0.84 4.60 3.98
CA SER A 30 -0.03 5.74 3.62
C SER A 30 -0.30 5.80 2.11
N MET A 31 0.73 5.57 1.28
CA MET A 31 0.55 5.46 -0.17
C MET A 31 -0.35 4.29 -0.55
N MET A 32 -0.18 3.12 0.09
CA MET A 32 -1.03 1.96 -0.18
C MET A 32 -2.51 2.25 0.10
N LEU A 33 -2.82 2.98 1.18
CA LEU A 33 -4.19 3.39 1.48
C LEU A 33 -4.75 4.40 0.48
N ALA A 34 -3.90 5.27 -0.07
CA ALA A 34 -4.30 6.18 -1.14
C ALA A 34 -4.61 5.42 -2.44
N ASP A 35 -3.80 4.42 -2.80
CA ASP A 35 -4.05 3.55 -3.96
C ASP A 35 -5.37 2.78 -3.83
N ILE A 36 -5.66 2.25 -2.64
CA ILE A 36 -6.96 1.61 -2.34
C ILE A 36 -8.10 2.61 -2.52
N ARG A 37 -7.98 3.81 -1.96
CA ARG A 37 -9.01 4.85 -2.10
C ARG A 37 -9.23 5.25 -3.56
N ASN A 38 -8.16 5.37 -4.34
CA ASN A 38 -8.27 5.67 -5.77
C ASN A 38 -9.02 4.55 -6.50
N ARG A 39 -8.73 3.30 -6.18
CA ARG A 39 -9.45 2.15 -6.72
C ARG A 39 -10.94 2.17 -6.37
N GLU A 40 -11.28 2.52 -5.13
CA GLU A 40 -12.67 2.67 -4.67
C GLU A 40 -13.41 3.75 -5.47
N ILE A 41 -12.74 4.87 -5.75
CA ILE A 41 -13.28 5.95 -6.60
C ILE A 41 -13.50 5.44 -8.03
N GLU A 42 -12.55 4.69 -8.60
CA GLU A 42 -12.65 4.15 -9.96
C GLU A 42 -13.82 3.17 -10.13
N ILE A 43 -14.05 2.28 -9.15
CA ILE A 43 -15.10 1.26 -9.22
C ILE A 43 -16.44 1.72 -8.65
N GLY A 44 -16.47 2.91 -8.03
CA GLY A 44 -17.64 3.49 -7.39
C GLY A 44 -18.18 2.70 -6.18
N ASN A 45 -17.36 1.82 -5.59
CA ASN A 45 -17.72 0.92 -4.49
C ASN A 45 -16.50 0.68 -3.59
N ASP A 46 -16.72 0.11 -2.40
CA ASP A 46 -15.64 -0.30 -1.50
C ASP A 46 -14.79 -1.42 -2.13
N ALA A 47 -13.47 -1.34 -1.93
CA ALA A 47 -12.53 -2.32 -2.44
C ALA A 47 -12.68 -3.62 -1.65
N THR A 48 -12.76 -4.74 -2.37
CA THR A 48 -12.74 -6.07 -1.75
C THR A 48 -11.32 -6.43 -1.31
N ASP A 49 -11.18 -7.43 -0.45
CA ASP A 49 -9.85 -7.95 -0.07
C ASP A 49 -9.06 -8.48 -1.29
N ALA A 50 -9.75 -8.97 -2.32
CA ALA A 50 -9.13 -9.37 -3.58
C ALA A 50 -8.57 -8.16 -4.35
N ASP A 51 -9.32 -7.04 -4.40
CA ASP A 51 -8.83 -5.79 -5.00
C ASP A 51 -7.61 -5.26 -4.25
N VAL A 52 -7.66 -5.26 -2.91
CA VAL A 52 -6.54 -4.85 -2.06
C VAL A 52 -5.31 -5.70 -2.34
N MET A 53 -5.45 -7.03 -2.43
CA MET A 53 -4.32 -7.92 -2.74
C MET A 53 -3.75 -7.70 -4.13
N SER A 54 -4.59 -7.44 -5.14
CA SER A 54 -4.15 -7.11 -6.49
C SER A 54 -3.33 -5.81 -6.50
N LEU A 55 -3.79 -4.79 -5.78
CA LEU A 55 -3.06 -3.54 -5.62
C LEU A 55 -1.71 -3.75 -4.93
N VAL A 56 -1.65 -4.55 -3.85
CA VAL A 56 -0.39 -4.84 -3.15
C VAL A 56 0.61 -5.45 -4.12
N THR A 57 0.20 -6.49 -4.85
CA THR A 57 1.04 -7.21 -5.81
C THR A 57 1.58 -6.27 -6.90
N THR A 58 0.70 -5.45 -7.48
CA THR A 58 1.07 -4.45 -8.50
C THR A 58 2.06 -3.43 -7.93
N SER A 59 1.82 -2.96 -6.71
CA SER A 59 2.65 -1.96 -6.05
C SER A 59 4.05 -2.50 -5.70
N ILE A 60 4.18 -3.78 -5.36
CA ILE A 60 5.46 -4.46 -5.14
C ILE A 60 6.25 -4.51 -6.44
N LYS A 61 5.60 -4.92 -7.54
CA LYS A 61 6.23 -4.98 -8.86
C LYS A 61 6.75 -3.61 -9.30
N ARG A 62 5.89 -2.58 -9.24
CA ARG A 62 6.28 -1.20 -9.59
C ARG A 62 7.47 -0.68 -8.79
N ARG A 63 7.54 -0.98 -7.48
CA ARG A 63 8.66 -0.55 -6.63
C ARG A 63 9.96 -1.28 -6.98
N ARG A 64 9.89 -2.57 -7.33
CA ARG A 64 11.07 -3.33 -7.81
C ARG A 64 11.59 -2.77 -9.12
N GLU A 65 10.71 -2.53 -10.08
CA GLU A 65 11.05 -1.94 -11.39
C GLU A 65 11.65 -0.54 -11.22
N ALA A 66 11.06 0.31 -10.38
CA ALA A 66 11.60 1.63 -10.09
C ALA A 66 12.99 1.55 -9.43
N ALA A 67 13.21 0.63 -8.49
CA ALA A 67 14.51 0.43 -7.86
C ALA A 67 15.57 -0.07 -8.85
N GLU A 68 15.21 -0.95 -9.78
CA GLU A 68 16.10 -1.39 -10.87
C GLU A 68 16.45 -0.24 -11.81
N GLN A 69 15.48 0.60 -12.18
CA GLN A 69 15.70 1.78 -13.02
C GLN A 69 16.57 2.83 -12.35
N MET A 70 16.38 3.11 -11.06
CA MET A 70 17.24 4.03 -10.32
C MET A 70 18.69 3.55 -10.26
N ARG A 71 18.90 2.24 -10.00
CA ARG A 71 20.22 1.59 -10.05
C ARG A 71 20.86 1.70 -11.43
N ALA A 72 20.12 1.34 -12.49
CA ALA A 72 20.61 1.41 -13.87
C ALA A 72 20.97 2.84 -14.30
N GLY A 73 20.28 3.85 -13.76
CA GLY A 73 20.55 5.27 -14.00
C GLY A 73 21.65 5.88 -13.12
N GLY A 74 22.28 5.11 -12.23
CA GLY A 74 23.32 5.61 -11.31
C GLY A 74 22.79 6.57 -10.23
N ARG A 75 21.54 6.41 -9.81
CA ARG A 75 20.84 7.29 -8.84
C ARG A 75 20.46 6.56 -7.54
N GLU A 76 21.37 5.74 -7.00
CA GLU A 76 21.21 5.14 -5.65
C GLU A 76 21.46 6.13 -4.51
#